data_AF-A0A924CFS0-F1
#
_entry.id   AF-A0A924CFS0-F1
#
_cell.length_a   1.000
_cell.length_b   1.000
_cell.length_c   1.000
_cell.angle_alpha   90.00
_cell.angle_beta   90.00
_cell.angle_gamma   90.00
#
_symmetry.space_group_name_H-M   'P 1'
#
loop_
_entity.id
_entity.type
_entity.pdbx_description
1 polymer ?
#
loop_
_entity_poly.entity_id
_entity_poly.type
_entity_poly.pdbx_seq_one_letter_code
_entity_poly.pdbx_strand_id
1 'polypeptide(L)'
;VVSEGENNIYAARPTVDPRAKLLFPVFNPETGLVENPVTEARKTFYKDIVVLALPADGIVSTKSIINLLDKMQPDGKLNWIVPAGKWTIYRFGHTTMGTIIQPAQWKATGLECDKMSEEAVSFHMDHVITEIKNNIGDLIGTGFTHLHFDSYEAGVPTWTPKMPEEFLKRRGYDIVSYLPIFAGRIIESKNDSIKFRNDFDATIKDLYSDIYFSTIAKKLKSANLNFLCEPYGGPWRQDDIMLKVKTVMTEFWTNNGQYTPAELDATVASLRKSGQNIIEAEAFTGMPEDSKWDETPAWLKPIGDAAFCGGVNQLVLHRFVHQPWDDKYKPGATFGQWGTHFDRTQTWWKPGKAMIEYWHRCQAVLQWGNIIPKTMDDFY
;
A
#
# COMPACT_ATOMS: atom_id res chain seq x y z
N VAL A 1 14.09 0.38 34.35
CA VAL A 1 14.48 1.58 35.12
C VAL A 1 15.73 1.22 35.88
N VAL A 2 16.72 2.10 35.89
CA VAL A 2 18.02 1.91 36.55
C VAL A 2 18.33 3.12 37.43
N SER A 3 19.06 2.90 38.52
CA SER A 3 19.50 3.94 39.45
C SER A 3 21.02 4.12 39.43
N GLU A 4 21.49 5.21 40.02
CA GLU A 4 22.92 5.50 40.20
C GLU A 4 23.69 4.30 40.77
N GLY A 5 24.85 4.00 40.18
CA GLY A 5 25.74 2.92 40.62
C GLY A 5 25.37 1.49 40.17
N GLU A 6 24.30 1.32 39.39
CA GLU A 6 24.01 0.03 38.74
C GLU A 6 24.99 -0.28 37.60
N ASN A 7 25.63 -1.46 37.65
CA ASN A 7 26.73 -1.83 36.74
C ASN A 7 26.43 -3.04 35.83
N ASN A 8 25.24 -3.66 35.97
CA ASN A 8 24.82 -4.84 35.19
C ASN A 8 23.51 -4.56 34.46
N ILE A 9 23.56 -3.59 33.55
CA ILE A 9 22.40 -3.14 32.81
C ILE A 9 22.37 -3.82 31.44
N TYR A 10 21.22 -4.40 31.10
CA TYR A 10 20.99 -5.04 29.81
C TYR A 10 19.83 -4.37 29.08
N ALA A 11 20.07 -4.01 27.83
CA ALA A 11 19.03 -3.55 26.92
C ALA A 11 18.66 -4.70 25.98
N ALA A 12 17.75 -5.57 26.41
CA ALA A 12 17.35 -6.74 25.62
C ALA A 12 16.70 -6.33 24.28
N ARG A 13 16.91 -7.16 23.24
CA ARG A 13 16.18 -6.99 21.97
C ARG A 13 14.70 -7.33 22.18
N PRO A 14 13.78 -6.60 21.53
CA PRO A 14 12.37 -6.95 21.54
C PRO A 14 12.15 -8.29 20.84
N THR A 15 11.19 -9.08 21.34
CA THR A 15 10.72 -10.30 20.65
C THR A 15 9.68 -9.93 19.60
N VAL A 16 9.76 -10.54 18.42
CA VAL A 16 8.88 -10.27 17.29
C VAL A 16 8.16 -11.56 16.93
N ASP A 17 6.84 -11.50 16.70
CA ASP A 17 6.09 -12.62 16.15
C ASP A 17 6.67 -12.98 14.77
N PRO A 18 7.15 -14.21 14.56
CA PRO A 18 7.79 -14.58 13.30
C PRO A 18 6.79 -14.76 12.15
N ARG A 19 5.48 -14.83 12.39
CA ARG A 19 4.48 -15.03 11.33
C ARG A 19 4.30 -13.80 10.45
N ALA A 20 3.98 -14.03 9.18
CA ALA A 20 3.61 -13.00 8.24
C ALA A 20 2.32 -12.30 8.66
N LYS A 21 2.17 -11.04 8.23
CA LYS A 21 0.92 -10.30 8.37
C LYS A 21 0.20 -10.29 7.03
N LEU A 22 -0.80 -11.17 6.91
CA LEU A 22 -1.63 -11.32 5.72
C LEU A 22 -3.08 -10.99 6.02
N LEU A 23 -3.78 -10.50 5.01
CA LEU A 23 -5.23 -10.28 5.09
C LEU A 23 -5.98 -11.62 5.03
N PHE A 24 -5.50 -12.52 4.18
CA PHE A 24 -6.04 -13.87 4.04
C PHE A 24 -4.92 -14.91 4.24
N PRO A 25 -5.15 -15.96 5.03
CA PRO A 25 -4.17 -17.04 5.17
C PRO A 25 -4.00 -17.76 3.82
N VAL A 26 -2.79 -18.27 3.59
CA VAL A 26 -2.44 -18.96 2.35
C VAL A 26 -2.22 -20.44 2.60
N PHE A 27 -2.50 -21.28 1.60
CA PHE A 27 -2.13 -22.68 1.68
C PHE A 27 -0.61 -22.82 1.65
N ASN A 28 -0.05 -23.34 2.74
CA ASN A 28 1.36 -23.62 2.88
C ASN A 28 1.62 -25.10 2.53
N PRO A 29 2.28 -25.40 1.41
CA PRO A 29 2.54 -26.78 0.99
C PRO A 29 3.53 -27.51 1.91
N GLU A 30 4.33 -26.79 2.71
CA GLU A 30 5.32 -27.37 3.62
C GLU A 30 4.67 -27.92 4.89
N THR A 31 3.59 -27.29 5.37
CA THR A 31 2.85 -27.71 6.57
C THR A 31 1.53 -28.40 6.24
N GLY A 32 1.02 -28.23 5.02
CA GLY A 32 -0.29 -28.74 4.59
C GLY A 32 -1.48 -27.96 5.16
N LEU A 33 -1.25 -26.76 5.72
CA LEU A 33 -2.27 -25.94 6.39
C LEU A 33 -2.57 -24.65 5.62
N VAL A 34 -3.74 -24.07 5.86
CA VAL A 34 -4.06 -22.69 5.48
C VAL A 34 -3.71 -21.80 6.66
N GLU A 35 -2.62 -21.04 6.56
CA GLU A 35 -2.05 -20.29 7.67
C GLU A 35 -1.32 -19.01 7.23
N ASN A 36 -0.96 -18.17 8.19
CA ASN A 36 0.01 -17.11 7.98
C ASN A 36 1.41 -17.71 8.13
N PRO A 37 2.20 -17.78 7.04
CA PRO A 37 3.47 -18.49 7.04
C PRO A 37 4.49 -17.80 7.94
N VAL A 38 5.51 -18.54 8.33
CA VAL A 38 6.63 -17.97 9.07
C VAL A 38 7.53 -17.18 8.12
N THR A 39 7.78 -15.92 8.45
CA THR A 39 8.74 -15.07 7.76
C THR A 39 10.08 -15.19 8.46
N GLU A 40 11.01 -16.00 7.94
CA GLU A 40 12.31 -16.25 8.59
C GLU A 40 13.09 -14.96 8.89
N ALA A 41 12.98 -13.94 8.03
CA ALA A 41 13.59 -12.64 8.26
C ALA A 41 13.11 -11.96 9.57
N ARG A 42 11.89 -12.24 10.06
CA ARG A 42 11.41 -11.72 11.35
C ARG A 42 12.10 -12.35 12.56
N LYS A 43 12.72 -13.52 12.40
CA LYS A 43 13.52 -14.17 13.46
C LYS A 43 14.95 -13.63 13.52
N THR A 44 15.51 -13.25 12.38
CA THR A 44 16.96 -13.00 12.24
C THR A 44 17.30 -11.54 11.98
N PHE A 45 16.45 -10.81 11.24
CA PHE A 45 16.72 -9.43 10.87
C PHE A 45 16.23 -8.46 11.94
N TYR A 46 17.17 -7.82 12.62
CA TYR A 46 16.91 -6.70 13.52
C TYR A 46 18.12 -5.76 13.47
N LYS A 47 17.87 -4.46 13.36
CA LYS A 47 18.91 -3.44 13.43
C LYS A 47 18.58 -2.44 14.51
N ASP A 48 19.56 -2.15 15.35
CA ASP A 48 19.48 -1.07 16.32
C ASP A 48 19.43 0.27 15.59
N ILE A 49 18.51 1.14 16.01
CA ILE A 49 18.47 2.55 15.61
C ILE A 49 19.24 3.36 16.64
N VAL A 50 18.88 3.21 17.92
CA VAL A 50 19.50 3.94 19.03
C VAL A 50 19.21 3.26 20.37
N VAL A 51 20.10 3.46 21.35
CA VAL A 51 19.81 3.20 22.77
C VAL A 51 19.82 4.52 23.52
N LEU A 52 18.73 4.88 24.19
CA LEU A 52 18.58 6.16 24.88
C LEU A 52 18.35 5.95 26.37
N ALA A 53 19.04 6.70 27.22
CA ALA A 53 18.67 6.89 28.61
C ALA A 53 17.98 8.23 28.79
N LEU A 54 16.83 8.20 29.47
CA LEU A 54 16.00 9.36 29.79
C LEU A 54 15.73 9.40 31.30
N PRO A 55 15.50 10.57 31.91
CA PRO A 55 14.90 10.66 33.23
C PRO A 55 13.65 9.76 33.30
N ALA A 56 13.51 8.99 34.38
CA ALA A 56 12.47 7.98 34.48
C ALA A 56 11.05 8.58 34.49
N ASP A 57 10.92 9.76 35.09
CA ASP A 57 9.64 10.41 35.36
C ASP A 57 9.54 11.78 34.67
N GLY A 58 8.30 12.25 34.52
CA GLY A 58 8.01 13.60 34.03
C GLY A 58 8.24 13.83 32.54
N ILE A 59 8.15 15.11 32.17
CA ILE A 59 8.44 15.62 30.83
C ILE A 59 9.96 15.65 30.63
N VAL A 60 10.43 15.13 29.51
CA VAL A 60 11.87 15.03 29.23
C VAL A 60 12.29 16.12 28.27
N SER A 61 13.31 16.89 28.64
CA SER A 61 14.00 17.76 27.69
C SER A 61 14.96 16.94 26.84
N THR A 62 15.04 17.23 25.55
CA THR A 62 16.02 16.66 24.61
C THR A 62 17.46 16.77 25.13
N LYS A 63 17.77 17.83 25.89
CA LYS A 63 19.09 18.06 26.49
C LYS A 63 19.46 17.09 27.61
N SER A 64 18.48 16.42 28.22
CA SER A 64 18.73 15.42 29.27
C SER A 64 18.75 13.98 28.75
N ILE A 65 18.55 13.78 27.45
CA ILE A 65 18.62 12.47 26.81
C ILE A 65 20.09 12.11 26.54
N ILE A 66 20.47 10.88 26.90
CA ILE A 66 21.82 10.37 26.69
C ILE A 66 21.75 9.23 25.68
N ASN A 67 22.48 9.36 24.56
CA ASN A 67 22.67 8.26 23.62
C ASN A 67 23.72 7.28 24.15
N LEU A 68 23.31 6.03 24.32
CA LEU A 68 24.11 4.93 24.85
C LEU A 68 24.43 3.86 23.80
N LEU A 69 24.13 4.09 22.52
CA LEU A 69 24.33 3.08 21.47
C LEU A 69 25.78 2.59 21.44
N ASP A 70 26.75 3.50 21.46
CA ASP A 70 28.19 3.18 21.46
C ASP A 70 28.69 2.54 22.77
N LYS A 71 27.83 2.50 23.80
CA LYS A 71 28.11 1.85 25.08
C LYS A 71 27.51 0.45 25.17
N MET A 72 26.72 0.03 24.17
CA MET A 72 26.10 -1.30 24.13
C MET A 72 27.02 -2.33 23.50
N GLN A 73 27.28 -3.41 24.23
CA GLN A 73 27.99 -4.58 23.74
C GLN A 73 27.08 -5.45 22.85
N PRO A 74 27.63 -6.36 22.02
CA PRO A 74 26.83 -7.21 21.13
C PRO A 74 25.77 -8.08 21.82
N ASP A 75 26.01 -8.46 23.09
CA ASP A 75 25.08 -9.22 23.94
C ASP A 75 23.96 -8.35 24.57
N GLY A 76 23.99 -7.03 24.34
CA GLY A 76 23.05 -6.06 24.89
C GLY A 76 23.45 -5.50 26.27
N LYS A 77 24.61 -5.88 26.83
CA LYS A 77 25.12 -5.29 28.07
C LYS A 77 25.57 -3.85 27.82
N LEU A 78 25.23 -2.94 28.73
CA LEU A 78 25.66 -1.54 28.66
C LEU A 78 26.89 -1.30 29.55
N ASN A 79 27.97 -0.79 28.94
CA ASN A 79 29.11 -0.24 29.66
C ASN A 79 28.88 1.25 29.95
N TRP A 80 28.01 1.51 30.93
CA TRP A 80 27.60 2.86 31.28
C TRP A 80 27.54 3.04 32.80
N ILE A 81 28.20 4.09 33.30
CA ILE A 81 28.10 4.51 34.70
C ILE A 81 26.88 5.42 34.79
N VAL A 82 25.84 4.95 35.47
CA VAL A 82 24.56 5.69 35.60
C VAL A 82 24.78 6.95 36.45
N PRO A 83 24.52 8.16 35.91
CA PRO A 83 24.55 9.39 36.69
C PRO A 83 23.48 9.40 37.78
N ALA A 84 23.63 10.30 38.76
CA ALA A 84 22.63 10.52 39.81
C ALA A 84 21.20 10.66 39.25
N GLY A 85 20.24 10.02 39.92
CA GLY A 85 18.83 10.00 39.55
C GLY A 85 18.32 8.64 39.05
N LYS A 86 17.06 8.61 38.64
CA LYS A 86 16.42 7.43 38.05
C LYS A 86 16.32 7.58 36.54
N TRP A 87 16.72 6.54 35.82
CA TRP A 87 16.78 6.54 34.37
C TRP A 87 15.98 5.39 33.77
N THR A 88 15.27 5.64 32.68
CA THR A 88 14.67 4.60 31.85
C THR A 88 15.47 4.49 30.56
N ILE A 89 15.89 3.27 30.25
CA ILE A 89 16.64 2.97 29.04
C ILE A 89 15.69 2.38 28.01
N TYR A 90 15.74 2.93 26.79
CA TYR A 90 14.99 2.46 25.65
C TYR A 90 15.96 2.04 24.55
N ARG A 91 15.76 0.84 24.01
CA ARG A 91 16.46 0.33 22.83
C ARG A 91 15.48 0.36 21.65
N PHE A 92 15.65 1.35 20.78
CA PHE A 92 14.89 1.45 19.54
C PHE A 92 15.64 0.73 18.43
N GLY A 93 14.91 -0.07 17.67
CA GLY A 93 15.43 -0.74 16.48
C GLY A 93 14.30 -1.03 15.51
N HIS A 94 14.64 -1.58 14.36
CA HIS A 94 13.69 -1.95 13.33
C HIS A 94 13.93 -3.36 12.82
N THR A 95 12.85 -3.95 12.31
CA THR A 95 12.83 -5.24 11.62
C THR A 95 11.86 -5.14 10.44
N THR A 96 11.71 -6.22 9.66
CA THR A 96 10.69 -6.29 8.62
C THR A 96 9.28 -6.38 9.22
N MET A 97 8.32 -5.71 8.58
CA MET A 97 6.90 -5.86 8.89
C MET A 97 6.41 -7.30 8.67
N GLY A 98 7.07 -8.03 7.76
CA GLY A 98 6.78 -9.43 7.46
C GLY A 98 5.61 -9.63 6.52
N THR A 99 5.11 -8.58 5.87
CA THR A 99 4.10 -8.68 4.82
C THR A 99 4.73 -9.25 3.55
N ILE A 100 4.01 -10.18 2.93
CA ILE A 100 4.37 -10.79 1.65
C ILE A 100 3.32 -10.44 0.60
N ILE A 101 3.70 -10.48 -0.68
CA ILE A 101 2.77 -10.22 -1.77
C ILE A 101 1.63 -11.25 -1.78
N GLN A 102 0.41 -10.79 -2.08
CA GLN A 102 -0.80 -11.60 -2.06
C GLN A 102 -1.82 -11.08 -3.09
N PRO A 103 -2.64 -11.97 -3.70
CA PRO A 103 -2.48 -13.43 -3.72
C PRO A 103 -1.38 -13.85 -4.72
N ALA A 104 -0.47 -14.73 -4.29
CA ALA A 104 0.58 -15.26 -5.16
C ALA A 104 0.73 -16.77 -4.97
N GLN A 105 1.20 -17.47 -6.01
CA GLN A 105 1.63 -18.87 -5.86
C GLN A 105 2.78 -18.94 -4.85
N TRP A 106 2.85 -20.03 -4.07
CA TRP A 106 3.89 -20.20 -3.02
C TRP A 106 5.32 -20.00 -3.54
N LYS A 107 5.60 -20.43 -4.78
CA LYS A 107 6.94 -20.28 -5.40
C LYS A 107 7.24 -18.87 -5.89
N ALA A 108 6.22 -18.03 -6.02
CA ALA A 108 6.32 -16.66 -6.53
C ALA A 108 6.08 -15.60 -5.43
N THR A 109 5.70 -16.01 -4.21
CA THR A 109 5.52 -15.09 -3.09
C THR A 109 6.87 -14.65 -2.51
N GLY A 110 6.88 -13.49 -1.87
CA GLY A 110 8.05 -12.87 -1.28
C GLY A 110 7.67 -11.62 -0.50
N LEU A 111 8.63 -11.08 0.26
CA LEU A 111 8.42 -9.86 1.04
C LEU A 111 8.08 -8.67 0.13
N GLU A 112 7.19 -7.83 0.63
CA GLU A 112 6.98 -6.48 0.11
C GLU A 112 8.29 -5.67 0.15
N CYS A 113 8.57 -4.89 -0.90
CA CYS A 113 9.74 -4.01 -0.92
C CYS A 113 9.56 -2.82 0.03
N ASP A 114 10.68 -2.27 0.52
CA ASP A 114 10.67 -1.01 1.29
C ASP A 114 10.33 0.17 0.36
N LYS A 115 9.10 0.66 0.48
CA LYS A 115 8.55 1.75 -0.34
C LYS A 115 9.24 3.09 -0.12
N MET A 116 9.97 3.25 0.99
CA MET A 116 10.68 4.48 1.33
C MET A 116 12.18 4.41 0.95
N SER A 117 12.63 3.34 0.29
CA SER A 117 14.01 3.22 -0.24
C SER A 117 14.02 3.14 -1.76
N GLU A 118 14.67 4.12 -2.40
CA GLU A 118 14.81 4.13 -3.87
C GLU A 118 15.56 2.89 -4.36
N GLU A 119 16.54 2.41 -3.60
CA GLU A 119 17.28 1.18 -3.91
C GLU A 119 16.36 -0.05 -3.90
N ALA A 120 15.52 -0.21 -2.87
CA ALA A 120 14.61 -1.34 -2.77
C ALA A 120 13.52 -1.31 -3.85
N VAL A 121 12.94 -0.14 -4.10
CA VAL A 121 11.93 0.04 -5.17
C VAL A 121 12.56 -0.21 -6.54
N SER A 122 13.76 0.34 -6.79
CA SER A 122 14.46 0.12 -8.06
C SER A 122 14.80 -1.34 -8.28
N PHE A 123 15.32 -2.03 -7.25
CA PHE A 123 15.63 -3.46 -7.34
C PHE A 123 14.39 -4.28 -7.71
N HIS A 124 13.26 -4.04 -7.05
CA HIS A 124 12.01 -4.72 -7.36
C HIS A 124 11.54 -4.45 -8.79
N MET A 125 11.49 -3.16 -9.18
CA MET A 125 11.02 -2.77 -10.52
C MET A 125 11.92 -3.27 -11.64
N ASP A 126 13.24 -3.21 -11.46
CA ASP A 126 14.20 -3.70 -12.43
C ASP A 126 14.04 -5.21 -12.64
N HIS A 127 13.81 -5.97 -11.56
CA HIS A 127 13.53 -7.40 -11.65
C HIS A 127 12.23 -7.68 -12.42
N VAL A 128 11.11 -7.05 -12.02
CA VAL A 128 9.81 -7.24 -12.68
C VAL A 128 9.88 -6.90 -14.17
N ILE A 129 10.43 -5.73 -14.52
CA ILE A 129 10.55 -5.28 -15.91
C ILE A 129 11.46 -6.22 -16.72
N THR A 130 12.56 -6.68 -16.12
CA THR A 130 13.48 -7.63 -16.78
C THR A 130 12.79 -8.95 -17.06
N GLU A 131 12.05 -9.50 -16.10
CA GLU A 131 11.30 -10.75 -16.31
C GLU A 131 10.21 -10.60 -17.37
N ILE A 132 9.46 -9.49 -17.38
CA ILE A 132 8.50 -9.20 -18.46
C ILE A 132 9.25 -9.20 -19.81
N LYS A 133 10.36 -8.47 -19.92
CA LYS A 133 11.13 -8.39 -21.16
C LYS A 133 11.65 -9.75 -21.63
N ASN A 134 12.12 -10.59 -20.70
CA ASN A 134 12.61 -11.93 -21.02
C ASN A 134 11.50 -12.84 -21.58
N ASN A 135 10.25 -12.65 -21.17
CA ASN A 135 9.13 -13.51 -21.55
C ASN A 135 8.37 -13.03 -22.79
N ILE A 136 8.21 -11.71 -22.97
CA ILE A 136 7.39 -11.16 -24.06
C ILE A 136 8.19 -10.32 -25.09
N GLY A 137 9.48 -10.08 -24.83
CA GLY A 137 10.39 -9.42 -25.77
C GLY A 137 9.89 -8.06 -26.24
N ASP A 138 9.86 -7.88 -27.56
CA ASP A 138 9.53 -6.61 -28.23
C ASP A 138 8.03 -6.25 -28.18
N LEU A 139 7.20 -7.07 -27.54
CA LEU A 139 5.81 -6.72 -27.26
C LEU A 139 5.67 -5.62 -26.20
N ILE A 140 6.72 -5.37 -25.41
CA ILE A 140 6.75 -4.23 -24.47
C ILE A 140 6.55 -2.92 -25.22
N GLY A 141 5.59 -2.12 -24.75
CA GLY A 141 5.22 -0.82 -25.31
C GLY A 141 4.41 -0.88 -26.61
N THR A 142 4.10 -2.07 -27.13
CA THR A 142 3.23 -2.26 -28.30
C THR A 142 2.01 -3.12 -27.94
N GLY A 143 2.24 -4.39 -27.59
CA GLY A 143 1.21 -5.32 -27.13
C GLY A 143 1.00 -5.29 -25.61
N PHE A 144 2.08 -5.08 -24.84
CA PHE A 144 2.05 -4.92 -23.39
C PHE A 144 2.47 -3.50 -23.01
N THR A 145 1.49 -2.65 -22.74
CA THR A 145 1.69 -1.19 -22.68
C THR A 145 1.58 -0.61 -21.27
N HIS A 146 1.03 -1.34 -20.31
CA HIS A 146 0.77 -0.85 -18.96
C HIS A 146 1.31 -1.85 -17.93
N LEU A 147 1.79 -1.32 -16.81
CA LEU A 147 1.89 -2.11 -15.58
C LEU A 147 0.90 -1.54 -14.58
N HIS A 148 -0.01 -2.39 -14.10
CA HIS A 148 -1.02 -2.04 -13.12
C HIS A 148 -0.47 -2.23 -11.70
N PHE A 149 -0.52 -1.16 -10.91
CA PHE A 149 -0.40 -1.22 -9.46
C PHE A 149 -1.79 -1.16 -8.87
N ASP A 150 -2.23 -2.32 -8.39
CA ASP A 150 -3.50 -2.50 -7.72
C ASP A 150 -3.61 -1.65 -6.44
N SER A 151 -4.77 -1.71 -5.79
CA SER A 151 -5.00 -1.13 -4.47
C SER A 151 -3.96 -1.62 -3.45
N TYR A 152 -3.73 -0.81 -2.42
CA TYR A 152 -2.61 -1.01 -1.51
C TYR A 152 -3.01 -1.73 -0.22
N GLU A 153 -2.68 -3.02 -0.12
CA GLU A 153 -2.82 -3.82 1.11
C GLU A 153 -1.46 -4.27 1.68
N ALA A 154 -0.38 -3.61 1.28
CA ALA A 154 0.98 -3.96 1.69
C ALA A 154 1.35 -3.47 3.11
N GLY A 155 0.38 -3.09 3.94
CA GLY A 155 0.54 -2.63 5.32
C GLY A 155 1.22 -1.26 5.47
N VAL A 156 1.42 -0.78 6.69
CA VAL A 156 1.90 0.58 6.98
C VAL A 156 3.30 0.54 7.61
N PRO A 157 4.38 0.39 6.81
CA PRO A 157 5.73 0.43 7.33
C PRO A 157 6.06 1.85 7.83
N THR A 158 6.66 1.93 9.01
CA THR A 158 6.94 3.20 9.69
C THR A 158 8.41 3.56 9.71
N TRP A 159 9.30 2.75 9.12
CA TRP A 159 10.73 2.99 9.18
C TRP A 159 11.43 2.51 7.92
N THR A 160 12.45 3.26 7.50
CA THR A 160 13.46 2.87 6.50
C THR A 160 14.84 3.20 7.07
N PRO A 161 15.93 2.49 6.71
CA PRO A 161 17.26 2.80 7.25
C PRO A 161 17.68 4.27 7.10
N LYS A 162 17.24 4.96 6.05
CA LYS A 162 17.52 6.38 5.79
C LYS A 162 16.56 7.36 6.48
N MET A 163 15.63 6.88 7.33
CA MET A 163 14.62 7.71 7.98
C MET A 163 15.23 8.89 8.76
N PRO A 164 16.33 8.76 9.53
CA PRO A 164 16.91 9.91 10.21
C PRO A 164 17.38 11.03 9.28
N GLU A 165 18.00 10.67 8.15
CA GLU A 165 18.51 11.60 7.15
C GLU A 165 17.36 12.30 6.42
N GLU A 166 16.36 11.52 6.00
CA GLU A 166 15.17 12.02 5.31
C GLU A 166 14.32 12.91 6.21
N PHE A 167 14.11 12.51 7.46
CA PHE A 167 13.36 13.30 8.44
C PHE A 167 14.07 14.63 8.71
N LEU A 168 15.38 14.62 8.99
CA LEU A 168 16.15 15.83 9.23
C LEU A 168 16.08 16.79 8.04
N LYS A 169 16.29 16.27 6.83
CA LYS A 169 16.23 17.05 5.58
C LYS A 169 14.87 17.71 5.37
N ARG A 170 13.78 17.01 5.70
CA ARG A 170 12.41 17.42 5.40
C ARG A 170 11.79 18.27 6.50
N ARG A 171 12.13 18.02 7.76
CA ARG A 171 11.49 18.61 8.94
C ARG A 171 12.40 19.56 9.72
N GLY A 172 13.72 19.50 9.48
CA GLY A 172 14.69 20.48 9.99
C GLY A 172 15.19 20.23 11.40
N TYR A 173 14.93 19.06 11.98
CA TYR A 173 15.45 18.68 13.30
C TYR A 173 15.70 17.17 13.40
N ASP A 174 16.52 16.77 14.37
CA ASP A 174 16.91 15.38 14.58
C ASP A 174 15.74 14.53 15.10
N ILE A 175 15.53 13.37 14.48
CA ILE A 175 14.48 12.42 14.86
C ILE A 175 14.81 11.67 16.16
N VAL A 176 16.10 11.42 16.43
CA VAL A 176 16.54 10.43 17.42
C VAL A 176 16.06 10.80 18.82
N SER A 177 16.20 12.08 19.18
CA SER A 177 15.78 12.59 20.50
C SER A 177 14.28 12.51 20.75
N TYR A 178 13.47 12.33 19.71
CA TYR A 178 12.01 12.30 19.78
C TYR A 178 11.42 10.88 19.66
N LEU A 179 12.21 9.87 19.29
CA LEU A 179 11.78 8.45 19.25
C LEU A 179 11.10 7.96 20.55
N PRO A 180 11.48 8.41 21.77
CA PRO A 180 10.78 8.04 23.00
C PRO A 180 9.28 8.40 23.04
N ILE A 181 8.80 9.27 22.15
CA ILE A 181 7.36 9.55 21.99
C ILE A 181 6.59 8.30 21.58
N PHE A 182 7.19 7.42 20.77
CA PHE A 182 6.55 6.14 20.40
C PHE A 182 6.42 5.18 21.60
N ALA A 183 7.24 5.37 22.63
CA ALA A 183 7.13 4.64 23.90
C ALA A 183 6.26 5.38 24.93
N GLY A 184 5.49 6.38 24.51
CA GLY A 184 4.55 7.12 25.36
C GLY A 184 5.17 8.23 26.19
N ARG A 185 6.44 8.60 25.96
CA ARG A 185 7.07 9.73 26.66
C ARG A 185 6.64 11.07 26.06
N ILE A 186 6.59 12.09 26.91
CA ILE A 186 6.40 13.49 26.48
C ILE A 186 7.79 14.14 26.43
N ILE A 187 8.19 14.58 25.24
CA ILE A 187 9.47 15.25 24.98
C ILE A 187 9.22 16.74 24.77
N GLU A 188 9.94 17.59 25.52
CA GLU A 188 9.79 19.05 25.66
C GLU A 188 8.40 19.50 26.14
N SER A 189 7.35 19.22 25.37
CA SER A 189 5.97 19.51 25.73
C SER A 189 4.99 18.54 25.05
N LYS A 190 3.72 18.55 25.47
CA LYS A 190 2.65 17.80 24.78
C LYS A 190 2.50 18.24 23.32
N ASN A 191 2.60 19.54 23.06
CA ASN A 191 2.46 20.09 21.71
C ASN A 191 3.63 19.68 20.82
N ASP A 192 4.86 19.70 21.33
CA ASP A 192 6.03 19.23 20.59
C ASP A 192 5.94 17.73 20.28
N SER A 193 5.40 16.95 21.23
CA SER A 193 5.18 15.51 21.02
C SER A 193 4.11 15.22 19.96
N ILE A 194 3.04 16.02 19.89
CA ILE A 194 2.03 15.93 18.82
C ILE A 194 2.62 16.37 17.48
N LYS A 195 3.34 17.49 17.47
CA LYS A 195 4.03 18.00 16.28
C LYS A 195 4.98 16.95 15.71
N PHE A 196 5.77 16.29 16.55
CA PHE A 196 6.66 15.22 16.13
C PHE A 196 5.93 14.08 15.42
N ARG A 197 4.81 13.59 15.97
CA ARG A 197 4.03 12.53 15.31
C ARG A 197 3.51 12.98 13.94
N ASN A 198 2.98 14.20 13.87
CA ASN A 198 2.50 14.76 12.61
C ASN A 198 3.63 14.90 11.58
N ASP A 199 4.81 15.38 12.00
CA ASP A 199 5.99 15.51 11.15
C ASP A 199 6.50 14.15 10.66
N PHE A 200 6.45 13.13 11.53
CA PHE A 200 6.84 11.77 11.21
C PHE A 200 5.92 11.15 10.17
N ASP A 201 4.60 11.23 10.38
CA ASP A 201 3.60 10.76 9.42
C ASP A 201 3.67 11.53 8.09
N ALA A 202 3.93 12.84 8.16
CA ALA A 202 4.14 13.65 6.96
C ALA A 202 5.41 13.22 6.21
N THR A 203 6.50 12.88 6.91
CA THR A 203 7.74 12.38 6.30
C THR A 203 7.48 11.07 5.57
N ILE A 204 6.75 10.13 6.16
CA ILE A 204 6.37 8.88 5.49
C ILE A 204 5.60 9.17 4.19
N LYS A 205 4.56 10.02 4.27
CA LYS A 205 3.78 10.41 3.09
C LYS A 205 4.62 11.07 1.99
N ASP A 206 5.55 11.94 2.38
CA ASP A 206 6.48 12.58 1.45
C ASP A 206 7.38 11.53 0.78
N LEU A 207 7.89 10.55 1.53
CA LEU A 207 8.76 9.49 1.01
C LEU A 207 8.03 8.56 0.03
N TYR A 208 6.77 8.19 0.29
CA TYR A 208 6.00 7.43 -0.70
C TYR A 208 5.85 8.21 -2.01
N SER A 209 5.54 9.50 -1.94
CA SER A 209 5.39 10.33 -3.14
C SER A 209 6.72 10.53 -3.89
N ASP A 210 7.78 10.89 -3.18
CA ASP A 210 9.06 11.30 -3.77
C ASP A 210 9.96 10.13 -4.13
N ILE A 211 9.79 8.98 -3.49
CA ILE A 211 10.56 7.76 -3.73
C ILE A 211 9.68 6.75 -4.46
N TYR A 212 8.70 6.14 -3.78
CA TYR A 212 7.96 5.01 -4.36
C TYR A 212 7.33 5.34 -5.72
N PHE A 213 6.43 6.31 -5.77
CA PHE A 213 5.72 6.68 -6.99
C PHE A 213 6.65 7.29 -8.05
N SER A 214 7.60 8.14 -7.62
CA SER A 214 8.55 8.78 -8.53
C SER A 214 9.49 7.79 -9.20
N THR A 215 10.02 6.83 -8.45
CA THR A 215 10.92 5.79 -8.96
C THR A 215 10.17 4.87 -9.90
N ILE A 216 8.96 4.41 -9.55
CA ILE A 216 8.12 3.59 -10.45
C ILE A 216 7.84 4.33 -11.76
N ALA A 217 7.37 5.58 -11.69
CA ALA A 217 7.05 6.37 -12.87
C ALA A 217 8.26 6.51 -13.81
N LYS A 218 9.45 6.77 -13.26
CA LYS A 218 10.71 6.83 -14.03
C LYS A 218 11.03 5.49 -14.67
N LYS A 219 11.00 4.39 -13.91
CA LYS A 219 11.34 3.04 -14.38
C LYS A 219 10.41 2.57 -15.50
N LEU A 220 9.10 2.73 -15.33
CA LEU A 220 8.12 2.37 -16.35
C LEU A 220 8.27 3.20 -17.61
N LYS A 221 8.46 4.53 -17.48
CA LYS A 221 8.74 5.39 -18.63
C LYS A 221 9.99 4.95 -19.40
N SER A 222 11.08 4.62 -18.70
CA SER A 222 12.31 4.11 -19.32
C SER A 222 12.12 2.75 -20.02
N ALA A 223 11.15 1.95 -19.57
CA ALA A 223 10.78 0.67 -20.17
C ALA A 223 9.70 0.78 -21.25
N ASN A 224 9.27 1.98 -21.64
CA ASN A 224 8.16 2.22 -22.57
C ASN A 224 6.82 1.61 -22.09
N LEU A 225 6.59 1.66 -20.77
CA LEU A 225 5.36 1.22 -20.11
C LEU A 225 4.65 2.42 -19.47
N ASN A 226 3.33 2.39 -19.50
CA ASN A 226 2.47 3.34 -18.79
C ASN A 226 2.25 2.86 -17.35
N PHE A 227 2.26 3.83 -16.43
CA PHE A 227 1.92 3.60 -15.03
C PHE A 227 0.42 3.70 -14.85
N LEU A 228 -0.23 2.54 -14.67
CA LEU A 228 -1.63 2.41 -14.27
C LEU A 228 -1.68 2.13 -12.76
N CYS A 229 -2.49 2.84 -11.98
CA CYS A 229 -2.54 2.66 -10.53
C CYS A 229 -3.92 2.94 -9.93
N GLU A 230 -4.28 2.16 -8.92
CA GLU A 230 -5.30 2.47 -7.92
C GLU A 230 -4.66 3.23 -6.74
N PRO A 231 -4.75 4.58 -6.70
CA PRO A 231 -3.85 5.39 -5.88
C PRO A 231 -4.36 5.60 -4.44
N TYR A 232 -4.89 4.55 -3.79
CA TYR A 232 -5.45 4.61 -2.43
C TYR A 232 -5.01 3.43 -1.55
N GLY A 233 -5.50 3.38 -0.31
CA GLY A 233 -5.16 2.37 0.71
C GLY A 233 -3.84 2.61 1.45
N GLY A 234 -2.86 3.25 0.81
CA GLY A 234 -1.53 3.45 1.41
C GLY A 234 -1.25 4.81 2.04
N PRO A 235 -0.09 4.97 2.70
CA PRO A 235 0.22 6.13 3.52
C PRO A 235 0.78 7.29 2.68
N TRP A 236 0.00 7.79 1.73
CA TRP A 236 0.34 8.97 0.90
C TRP A 236 -0.84 9.95 0.84
N ARG A 237 -0.62 11.08 0.15
CA ARG A 237 -1.67 12.01 -0.24
C ARG A 237 -1.89 11.83 -1.74
N GLN A 238 -3.12 11.53 -2.15
CA GLN A 238 -3.43 11.26 -3.56
C GLN A 238 -3.04 12.43 -4.48
N ASP A 239 -3.29 13.66 -4.05
CA ASP A 239 -2.88 14.89 -4.75
C ASP A 239 -1.40 14.91 -5.13
N ASP A 240 -0.51 14.42 -4.26
CA ASP A 240 0.93 14.52 -4.46
C ASP A 240 1.43 13.54 -5.53
N ILE A 241 0.72 12.42 -5.72
CA ILE A 241 1.13 11.33 -6.61
C ILE A 241 0.41 11.37 -7.95
N MET A 242 -0.68 12.14 -8.07
CA MET A 242 -1.57 12.08 -9.22
C MET A 242 -0.87 12.40 -10.55
N LEU A 243 0.06 13.36 -10.57
CA LEU A 243 0.85 13.71 -11.76
C LEU A 243 1.96 12.69 -12.10
N LYS A 244 2.22 11.73 -11.20
CA LYS A 244 3.22 10.65 -11.40
C LYS A 244 2.59 9.41 -12.01
N VAL A 245 1.27 9.25 -11.87
CA VAL A 245 0.47 8.17 -12.42
C VAL A 245 -0.14 8.64 -13.74
N LYS A 246 0.00 7.83 -14.80
CA LYS A 246 -0.47 8.22 -16.14
C LYS A 246 -1.93 7.82 -16.38
N THR A 247 -2.32 6.67 -15.86
CA THR A 247 -3.68 6.17 -15.93
C THR A 247 -4.10 5.84 -14.51
N VAL A 248 -5.21 6.40 -14.07
CA VAL A 248 -5.69 6.27 -12.69
C VAL A 248 -6.92 5.41 -12.70
N MET A 249 -6.95 4.46 -11.78
CA MET A 249 -8.06 3.55 -11.56
C MET A 249 -8.64 3.78 -10.16
N THR A 250 -9.95 3.60 -10.04
CA THR A 250 -10.69 3.47 -8.79
C THR A 250 -11.39 2.11 -8.78
N GLU A 251 -12.23 1.84 -7.80
CA GLU A 251 -13.01 0.60 -7.79
C GLU A 251 -14.45 0.88 -7.38
N PHE A 252 -15.36 0.03 -7.84
CA PHE A 252 -16.68 -0.07 -7.23
C PHE A 252 -17.17 -1.50 -7.20
N TRP A 253 -17.87 -1.78 -6.12
CA TRP A 253 -18.40 -3.08 -5.81
C TRP A 253 -19.91 -3.12 -6.01
N THR A 254 -20.43 -4.34 -6.05
CA THR A 254 -21.84 -4.63 -5.87
C THR A 254 -22.04 -5.26 -4.50
N ASN A 255 -22.93 -4.65 -3.72
CA ASN A 255 -23.32 -5.13 -2.40
C ASN A 255 -24.85 -5.04 -2.25
N ASN A 256 -25.51 -6.16 -1.99
CA ASN A 256 -26.97 -6.30 -1.96
C ASN A 256 -27.63 -5.78 -3.25
N GLY A 257 -27.02 -6.08 -4.40
CA GLY A 257 -27.47 -5.62 -5.71
C GLY A 257 -27.40 -4.10 -5.93
N GLN A 258 -26.60 -3.38 -5.15
CA GLN A 258 -26.44 -1.92 -5.26
C GLN A 258 -24.98 -1.54 -5.52
N TYR A 259 -24.81 -0.41 -6.22
CA TYR A 259 -23.53 0.26 -6.40
C TYR A 259 -22.91 0.66 -5.05
N THR A 260 -21.67 0.26 -4.82
CA THR A 260 -20.89 0.61 -3.64
C THR A 260 -19.52 1.14 -4.08
N PRO A 261 -19.27 2.46 -4.06
CA PRO A 261 -17.96 3.00 -4.41
C PRO A 261 -16.92 2.63 -3.36
N ALA A 262 -15.67 2.43 -3.77
CA ALA A 262 -14.54 2.40 -2.85
C ALA A 262 -13.50 3.46 -3.26
N GLU A 263 -13.18 4.35 -2.32
CA GLU A 263 -12.21 5.44 -2.49
C GLU A 263 -12.42 6.34 -3.73
N LEU A 264 -13.66 6.40 -4.24
CA LEU A 264 -14.01 7.11 -5.47
C LEU A 264 -13.87 8.63 -5.36
N ASP A 265 -14.55 9.26 -4.40
CA ASP A 265 -14.69 10.72 -4.36
C ASP A 265 -13.34 11.42 -4.22
N ALA A 266 -12.47 10.89 -3.36
CA ALA A 266 -11.12 11.41 -3.17
C ALA A 266 -10.28 11.24 -4.45
N THR A 267 -10.35 10.08 -5.09
CA THR A 267 -9.63 9.78 -6.33
C THR A 267 -10.09 10.67 -7.49
N VAL A 268 -11.39 10.81 -7.69
CA VAL A 268 -11.98 11.70 -8.69
C VAL A 268 -11.58 13.15 -8.44
N ALA A 269 -11.64 13.62 -7.18
CA ALA A 269 -11.26 14.98 -6.82
C ALA A 269 -9.77 15.27 -7.11
N SER A 270 -8.87 14.40 -6.66
CA SER A 270 -7.43 14.52 -6.91
C SER A 270 -7.11 14.44 -8.40
N LEU A 271 -7.76 13.52 -9.13
CA LEU A 271 -7.60 13.37 -10.58
C LEU A 271 -8.02 14.64 -11.32
N ARG A 272 -9.18 15.22 -10.99
CA ARG A 272 -9.70 16.45 -11.61
C ARG A 272 -8.79 17.63 -11.32
N LYS A 273 -8.27 17.76 -10.09
CA LYS A 273 -7.28 18.78 -9.73
C LYS A 273 -5.99 18.66 -10.55
N SER A 274 -5.59 17.45 -10.93
CA SER A 274 -4.41 17.22 -11.78
C SER A 274 -4.61 17.57 -13.25
N GLY A 275 -5.86 17.79 -13.69
CA GLY A 275 -6.21 18.05 -15.09
C GLY A 275 -6.32 16.79 -15.96
N GLN A 276 -6.21 15.60 -15.38
CA GLN A 276 -6.46 14.34 -16.08
C GLN A 276 -7.96 14.13 -16.34
N ASN A 277 -8.28 13.55 -17.50
CA ASN A 277 -9.65 13.37 -17.96
C ASN A 277 -10.16 11.93 -17.73
N ILE A 278 -9.33 10.94 -18.00
CA ILE A 278 -9.71 9.53 -17.95
C ILE A 278 -9.54 9.02 -16.53
N ILE A 279 -10.60 8.43 -15.98
CA ILE A 279 -10.57 7.65 -14.75
C ILE A 279 -11.15 6.27 -15.04
N GLU A 280 -10.31 5.27 -14.89
CA GLU A 280 -10.69 3.87 -14.98
C GLU A 280 -11.36 3.43 -13.68
N ALA A 281 -12.16 2.37 -13.73
CA ALA A 281 -12.63 1.70 -12.53
C ALA A 281 -12.53 0.17 -12.68
N GLU A 282 -11.95 -0.50 -11.67
CA GLU A 282 -12.28 -1.89 -11.37
C GLU A 282 -13.79 -1.97 -11.15
N ALA A 283 -14.48 -2.59 -12.11
CA ALA A 283 -15.92 -2.44 -12.26
C ALA A 283 -16.66 -3.74 -11.92
N PHE A 284 -17.68 -3.63 -11.08
CA PHE A 284 -18.63 -4.68 -10.72
C PHE A 284 -18.04 -5.82 -9.88
N THR A 285 -17.05 -5.54 -9.04
CA THR A 285 -16.55 -6.51 -8.07
C THR A 285 -17.68 -6.92 -7.14
N GLY A 286 -17.97 -8.21 -7.05
CA GLY A 286 -19.19 -8.72 -6.42
C GLY A 286 -18.89 -9.58 -5.20
N MET A 287 -19.60 -9.32 -4.10
CA MET A 287 -19.58 -10.19 -2.93
C MET A 287 -20.25 -11.54 -3.26
N PRO A 288 -19.85 -12.66 -2.59
CA PRO A 288 -20.43 -13.98 -2.85
C PRO A 288 -21.96 -14.04 -2.68
N GLU A 289 -22.52 -13.16 -1.87
CA GLU A 289 -23.96 -13.04 -1.64
C GLU A 289 -24.71 -12.49 -2.86
N ASP A 290 -24.05 -11.70 -3.71
CA ASP A 290 -24.61 -11.13 -4.94
C ASP A 290 -24.19 -11.91 -6.20
N SER A 291 -23.03 -12.56 -6.18
CA SER A 291 -22.45 -13.20 -7.35
C SER A 291 -22.78 -14.68 -7.47
N LYS A 292 -24.07 -14.98 -7.71
CA LYS A 292 -24.64 -16.34 -7.68
C LYS A 292 -25.01 -16.91 -9.05
N TRP A 293 -24.47 -16.34 -10.14
CA TRP A 293 -24.82 -16.66 -11.53
C TRP A 293 -26.24 -16.22 -11.94
N ASP A 294 -26.86 -15.35 -11.15
CA ASP A 294 -28.11 -14.67 -11.44
C ASP A 294 -27.89 -13.21 -11.89
N GLU A 295 -26.63 -12.77 -12.03
CA GLU A 295 -26.29 -11.48 -12.58
C GLU A 295 -26.73 -11.38 -14.05
N THR A 296 -27.40 -10.29 -14.39
CA THR A 296 -27.85 -10.02 -15.77
C THR A 296 -27.45 -8.62 -16.21
N PRO A 297 -27.35 -8.35 -17.53
CA PRO A 297 -27.14 -7.00 -18.02
C PRO A 297 -28.14 -5.97 -17.49
N ALA A 298 -29.40 -6.35 -17.27
CA ALA A 298 -30.41 -5.47 -16.70
C ALA A 298 -30.11 -5.08 -15.24
N TRP A 299 -29.55 -6.01 -14.47
CA TRP A 299 -29.14 -5.79 -13.09
C TRP A 299 -27.84 -4.97 -12.98
N LEU A 300 -26.87 -5.23 -13.85
CA LEU A 300 -25.60 -4.49 -13.88
C LEU A 300 -25.77 -3.04 -14.37
N LYS A 301 -26.78 -2.75 -15.20
CA LYS A 301 -26.98 -1.42 -15.79
C LYS A 301 -27.06 -0.29 -14.74
N PRO A 302 -28.00 -0.30 -13.76
CA PRO A 302 -28.09 0.79 -12.79
C PRO A 302 -26.81 0.96 -11.95
N ILE A 303 -26.04 -0.11 -11.73
CA ILE A 303 -24.77 -0.06 -11.00
C ILE A 303 -23.71 0.68 -11.83
N GLY A 304 -23.59 0.34 -13.13
CA GLY A 304 -22.68 1.04 -14.04
C GLY A 304 -23.07 2.50 -14.26
N ASP A 305 -24.37 2.79 -14.33
CA ASP A 305 -24.88 4.16 -14.46
C ASP A 305 -24.53 4.98 -13.21
N ALA A 306 -24.65 4.40 -12.02
CA ALA A 306 -24.24 5.05 -10.78
C ALA A 306 -22.74 5.34 -10.74
N ALA A 307 -21.89 4.42 -11.22
CA ALA A 307 -20.45 4.66 -11.36
C ALA A 307 -20.15 5.83 -12.32
N PHE A 308 -20.84 5.90 -13.47
CA PHE A 308 -20.73 7.02 -14.39
C PHE A 308 -21.16 8.34 -13.74
N CYS A 309 -22.25 8.36 -12.97
CA CYS A 309 -22.65 9.53 -12.18
C CYS A 309 -21.62 9.91 -11.10
N GLY A 310 -20.91 8.93 -10.55
CA GLY A 310 -19.79 9.13 -9.62
C GLY A 310 -18.52 9.70 -10.28
N GLY A 311 -18.50 9.82 -11.61
CA GLY A 311 -17.42 10.44 -12.37
C GLY A 311 -16.47 9.46 -13.06
N VAL A 312 -16.70 8.14 -12.91
CA VAL A 312 -16.01 7.10 -13.71
C VAL A 312 -16.33 7.33 -15.18
N ASN A 313 -15.36 7.16 -16.07
CA ASN A 313 -15.61 7.25 -17.51
C ASN A 313 -14.89 6.18 -18.34
N GLN A 314 -14.29 5.18 -17.71
CA GLN A 314 -13.77 4.00 -18.38
C GLN A 314 -13.90 2.77 -17.46
N LEU A 315 -14.67 1.76 -17.86
CA LEU A 315 -14.87 0.56 -17.07
C LEU A 315 -13.80 -0.49 -17.42
N VAL A 316 -13.18 -1.07 -16.39
CA VAL A 316 -12.33 -2.25 -16.47
C VAL A 316 -13.02 -3.35 -15.67
N LEU A 317 -13.67 -4.27 -16.40
CA LEU A 317 -14.59 -5.23 -15.80
C LEU A 317 -13.82 -6.19 -14.89
N HIS A 318 -14.19 -6.22 -13.61
CA HIS A 318 -13.86 -7.27 -12.67
C HIS A 318 -14.96 -8.35 -12.76
N ARG A 319 -14.71 -9.44 -13.49
CA ARG A 319 -13.46 -9.86 -14.14
C ARG A 319 -13.75 -10.86 -15.25
N PHE A 320 -12.78 -11.06 -16.14
CA PHE A 320 -12.82 -12.13 -17.13
C PHE A 320 -11.90 -13.29 -16.71
N VAL A 321 -12.47 -14.36 -16.16
CA VAL A 321 -11.69 -15.55 -15.79
C VAL A 321 -11.33 -16.34 -17.04
N HIS A 322 -10.06 -16.74 -17.15
CA HIS A 322 -9.63 -17.64 -18.21
C HIS A 322 -10.30 -19.01 -18.05
N GLN A 323 -10.91 -19.50 -19.13
CA GLN A 323 -11.61 -20.79 -19.16
C GLN A 323 -10.82 -21.79 -20.01
N PRO A 324 -9.92 -22.60 -19.39
CA PRO A 324 -8.98 -23.46 -20.12
C PRO A 324 -9.63 -24.71 -20.71
N TRP A 325 -10.86 -25.04 -20.30
CA TRP A 325 -11.56 -26.24 -20.72
C TRP A 325 -12.63 -25.97 -21.77
N ASP A 326 -13.06 -27.05 -22.44
CA ASP A 326 -14.17 -27.02 -23.38
C ASP A 326 -15.53 -26.76 -22.68
N ASP A 327 -16.56 -26.60 -23.49
CA ASP A 327 -17.89 -26.17 -23.04
C ASP A 327 -18.62 -27.18 -22.12
N LYS A 328 -18.12 -28.41 -21.93
CA LYS A 328 -18.72 -29.38 -21.00
C LYS A 328 -18.56 -29.01 -19.54
N TYR A 329 -17.61 -28.11 -19.21
CA TYR A 329 -17.35 -27.69 -17.83
C TYR A 329 -18.00 -26.35 -17.48
N LYS A 330 -18.91 -25.82 -18.31
CA LYS A 330 -19.61 -24.57 -17.99
C LYS A 330 -20.36 -24.66 -16.65
N PRO A 331 -20.36 -23.58 -15.84
CA PRO A 331 -19.80 -22.25 -16.16
C PRO A 331 -18.28 -22.13 -15.92
N GLY A 332 -17.61 -23.19 -15.46
CA GLY A 332 -16.16 -23.30 -15.50
C GLY A 332 -15.45 -22.68 -14.30
N ALA A 333 -14.24 -22.19 -14.53
CA ALA A 333 -13.40 -21.57 -13.51
C ALA A 333 -14.01 -20.26 -13.01
N THR A 334 -13.78 -19.97 -11.73
CA THR A 334 -13.99 -18.65 -11.14
C THR A 334 -12.72 -18.24 -10.41
N PHE A 335 -12.53 -16.95 -10.14
CA PHE A 335 -11.57 -16.46 -9.15
C PHE A 335 -12.26 -16.48 -7.78
N GLY A 336 -12.22 -17.69 -7.21
CA GLY A 336 -12.82 -18.02 -5.93
C GLY A 336 -14.30 -17.65 -5.87
N GLN A 337 -14.65 -16.95 -4.81
CA GLN A 337 -16.02 -16.59 -4.44
C GLN A 337 -16.48 -15.24 -5.00
N TRP A 338 -15.55 -14.43 -5.52
CA TRP A 338 -15.82 -13.06 -5.97
C TRP A 338 -16.46 -13.06 -7.35
N GLY A 339 -17.38 -12.15 -7.63
CA GLY A 339 -17.84 -11.84 -8.99
C GLY A 339 -17.38 -10.46 -9.45
N THR A 340 -17.99 -9.85 -10.45
CA THR A 340 -19.08 -10.39 -11.28
C THR A 340 -18.55 -11.52 -12.17
N HIS A 341 -19.36 -12.56 -12.38
CA HIS A 341 -18.99 -13.65 -13.28
C HIS A 341 -19.09 -13.20 -14.76
N PHE A 342 -18.13 -12.42 -15.25
CA PHE A 342 -18.15 -11.84 -16.59
C PHE A 342 -17.17 -12.56 -17.54
N ASP A 343 -17.58 -13.69 -18.12
CA ASP A 343 -16.75 -14.39 -19.12
C ASP A 343 -17.57 -15.12 -20.20
N ARG A 344 -16.87 -15.77 -21.14
CA ARG A 344 -17.44 -16.45 -22.31
C ARG A 344 -18.47 -17.54 -21.99
N THR A 345 -18.56 -17.99 -20.75
CA THR A 345 -19.47 -19.06 -20.32
C THR A 345 -20.83 -18.55 -19.88
N GLN A 346 -20.99 -17.24 -19.71
CA GLN A 346 -22.27 -16.63 -19.36
C GLN A 346 -23.36 -17.00 -20.37
N THR A 347 -24.55 -17.30 -19.86
CA THR A 347 -25.72 -17.65 -20.69
C THR A 347 -26.09 -16.53 -21.65
N TRP A 348 -25.84 -15.29 -21.23
CA TRP A 348 -26.05 -14.08 -21.99
C TRP A 348 -24.80 -13.56 -22.71
N TRP A 349 -23.69 -14.30 -22.81
CA TRP A 349 -22.43 -13.79 -23.39
C TRP A 349 -22.61 -13.18 -24.79
N LYS A 350 -23.28 -13.89 -25.71
CA LYS A 350 -23.53 -13.40 -27.08
C LYS A 350 -24.46 -12.17 -27.11
N PRO A 351 -25.67 -12.20 -26.52
CA PRO A 351 -26.53 -11.00 -26.49
C PRO A 351 -25.95 -9.86 -25.64
N GLY A 352 -25.10 -10.16 -24.67
CA GLY A 352 -24.42 -9.21 -23.78
C GLY A 352 -23.54 -8.19 -24.50
N LYS A 353 -23.18 -8.45 -25.77
CA LYS A 353 -22.58 -7.45 -26.66
C LYS A 353 -23.33 -6.12 -26.65
N ALA A 354 -24.67 -6.14 -26.55
CA ALA A 354 -25.49 -4.92 -26.50
C ALA A 354 -25.14 -4.03 -25.30
N MET A 355 -24.79 -4.63 -24.16
CA MET A 355 -24.38 -3.90 -22.96
C MET A 355 -22.99 -3.28 -23.11
N ILE A 356 -22.05 -4.00 -23.72
CA ILE A 356 -20.72 -3.46 -24.03
C ILE A 356 -20.85 -2.25 -24.98
N GLU A 357 -21.69 -2.35 -26.01
CA GLU A 357 -21.95 -1.22 -26.90
C GLU A 357 -22.61 -0.03 -26.20
N TYR A 358 -23.47 -0.29 -25.21
CA TYR A 358 -24.02 0.76 -24.36
C TYR A 358 -22.92 1.50 -23.59
N TRP A 359 -22.07 0.75 -22.86
CA TRP A 359 -20.95 1.34 -22.12
C TRP A 359 -19.98 2.10 -23.03
N HIS A 360 -19.65 1.58 -24.21
CA HIS A 360 -18.81 2.29 -25.17
C HIS A 360 -19.39 3.66 -25.56
N ARG A 361 -20.71 3.76 -25.79
CA ARG A 361 -21.36 5.03 -26.12
C ARG A 361 -21.34 6.00 -24.93
N CYS A 362 -21.62 5.50 -23.72
CA CYS A 362 -21.56 6.31 -22.50
C CYS A 362 -20.14 6.87 -22.27
N GLN A 363 -19.13 6.00 -22.28
CA GLN A 363 -17.74 6.38 -22.11
C GLN A 363 -17.28 7.38 -23.18
N ALA A 364 -17.66 7.19 -24.44
CA ALA A 364 -17.31 8.13 -25.51
C ALA A 364 -17.81 9.55 -25.22
N VAL A 365 -19.02 9.71 -24.66
CA VAL A 365 -19.57 11.02 -24.29
C VAL A 365 -18.95 11.54 -22.99
N LEU A 366 -18.78 10.69 -21.98
CA LEU A 366 -18.23 11.07 -20.67
C LEU A 366 -16.73 11.40 -20.69
N GLN A 367 -16.02 11.00 -21.75
CA GLN A 367 -14.64 11.37 -22.01
C GLN A 367 -14.52 12.59 -22.93
N TRP A 368 -15.62 13.05 -23.53
CA TRP A 368 -15.60 14.15 -24.48
C TRP A 368 -15.62 15.52 -23.77
N GLY A 369 -14.73 16.41 -24.21
CA GLY A 369 -14.63 17.76 -23.67
C GLY A 369 -13.84 17.84 -22.38
N ASN A 370 -14.25 18.74 -21.50
CA ASN A 370 -13.60 18.98 -20.21
C ASN A 370 -14.62 18.80 -19.08
N ILE A 371 -14.13 18.38 -17.91
CA ILE A 371 -14.96 18.36 -16.71
C ILE A 371 -15.37 19.79 -16.36
N ILE A 372 -16.66 19.98 -16.09
CA ILE A 372 -17.16 21.24 -15.56
C ILE A 372 -16.89 21.25 -14.04
N PRO A 373 -16.11 22.21 -13.52
CA PRO A 373 -15.86 22.31 -12.09
C PRO A 373 -17.17 22.52 -11.34
N LYS A 374 -17.32 21.89 -10.18
CA LYS A 374 -18.49 22.10 -9.34
C LYS A 374 -18.62 23.57 -8.95
N THR A 375 -19.77 24.17 -9.20
CA THR A 375 -20.08 25.54 -8.78
C THR A 375 -21.03 25.57 -7.59
N MET A 376 -21.14 26.71 -6.91
CA MET A 376 -22.09 26.89 -5.81
C MET A 376 -23.55 26.78 -6.27
N ASP A 377 -23.80 26.89 -7.58
CA ASP A 377 -25.13 26.86 -8.20
C ASP A 377 -25.51 25.47 -8.75
N ASP A 378 -24.64 24.47 -8.59
CA ASP A 378 -24.94 23.10 -9.04
C ASP A 378 -25.95 22.45 -8.08
N PHE A 379 -27.06 21.94 -8.63
CA PHE A 379 -28.13 21.30 -7.87
C PHE A 379 -27.66 19.99 -7.21
N TYR A 380 -28.00 19.81 -5.93
CA TYR A 380 -27.82 18.58 -5.15
C TYR A 380 -28.99 17.62 -5.31
#